data_AF-A0A323UJW4-F1
#
_entry.id   AF-A0A323UJW4-F1
#
_cell.length_a   1.000
_cell.length_b   1.000
_cell.length_c   1.000
_cell.angle_alpha   90.00
_cell.angle_beta   90.00
_cell.angle_gamma   90.00
#
_symmetry.space_group_name_H-M   'P 1'
#
loop_
_entity.id
_entity.type
_entity.pdbx_description
1 polymer ?
#
loop_
_entity_poly.entity_id
_entity_poly.type
_entity_poly.pdbx_seq_one_letter_code
_entity_poly.pdbx_strand_id
1 'polypeptide(L)'
;MTDDPPPPRYLPRGLTPEAVAELKRLYEETDEPLTAVAAQFEICRHTLRKVAEAEGWTPRLERPRVGPRPPLPVRQARGFSQRALDDLRRRYVETEEPVQRIIEDYHIHRNTLERLVMQEGWPRRKDRPPRDMPVLLQINREATAALQQARAIAAGAPPPGLPPPAVDAKAAVDTEAAAPAPESEAEMAPVPEAASAAEAVTEASAATPADQVSPEAVLSLARRLERAVETQLRKVENLREDTTLGGHRAVEAERIARTLAALTQTLFKVRQLRDPERALSAADDEMPADADGFRLELARRIETFVRGGDDRALPAPGQPPDAGSAAG
;
A
#
# COMPACT_ATOMS: atom_id res chain seq x y z
N MET A 1 -57.03 24.64 52.84
CA MET A 1 -56.21 23.65 52.12
C MET A 1 -54.99 23.42 52.97
N THR A 2 -54.60 22.16 53.20
CA THR A 2 -53.35 21.85 53.90
C THR A 2 -52.29 21.74 52.82
N ASP A 3 -51.30 22.65 52.83
CA ASP A 3 -50.07 22.48 52.05
C ASP A 3 -49.22 21.40 52.72
N ASP A 4 -49.67 20.15 52.58
CA ASP A 4 -48.91 18.97 52.98
C ASP A 4 -47.77 18.80 51.96
N PRO A 5 -46.50 19.05 52.34
CA PRO A 5 -45.41 19.14 51.38
C PRO A 5 -45.24 17.77 50.69
N PRO A 6 -45.03 17.73 49.35
CA PRO A 6 -44.94 16.48 48.63
C PRO A 6 -43.85 15.59 49.26
N PRO A 7 -44.14 14.29 49.51
CA PRO A 7 -43.29 13.45 50.34
C PRO A 7 -41.85 13.46 49.79
N PRO A 8 -40.84 13.62 50.66
CA PRO A 8 -39.47 13.93 50.25
C PRO A 8 -38.99 12.91 49.23
N ARG A 9 -38.59 13.42 48.05
CA ARG A 9 -38.03 12.61 46.96
C ARG A 9 -36.86 11.81 47.55
N TYR A 10 -36.84 10.50 47.28
CA TYR A 10 -36.00 9.54 48.01
C TYR A 10 -34.50 9.88 47.94
N LEU A 11 -34.03 10.68 48.90
CA LEU A 11 -32.61 10.94 49.11
C LEU A 11 -31.93 9.63 49.54
N PRO A 12 -30.71 9.35 49.05
CA PRO A 12 -29.96 8.18 49.49
C PRO A 12 -29.68 8.28 51.01
N ARG A 13 -29.93 7.21 51.75
CA ARG A 13 -29.76 7.16 53.21
C ARG A 13 -28.35 7.62 53.59
N GLY A 14 -28.27 8.62 54.48
CA GLY A 14 -27.01 9.21 54.95
C GLY A 14 -26.70 10.60 54.37
N LEU A 15 -27.36 11.02 53.29
CA LEU A 15 -27.15 12.34 52.69
C LEU A 15 -27.98 13.41 53.44
N THR A 16 -27.32 14.32 54.16
CA THR A 16 -27.96 15.44 54.84
C THR A 16 -28.40 16.52 53.84
N PRO A 17 -29.41 17.36 54.15
CA PRO A 17 -29.80 18.46 53.26
C PRO A 17 -28.66 19.47 53.01
N GLU A 18 -27.77 19.66 54.00
CA GLU A 18 -26.56 20.46 53.87
C GLU A 18 -25.57 19.85 52.87
N ALA A 19 -25.34 18.53 52.92
CA ALA A 19 -24.52 17.82 51.94
C ALA A 19 -25.14 17.86 50.53
N VAL A 20 -26.47 17.83 50.41
CA VAL A 20 -27.17 18.02 49.12
C VAL A 20 -26.94 19.43 48.57
N ALA A 21 -26.96 20.46 49.42
CA ALA A 21 -26.67 21.84 49.02
C ALA A 21 -25.21 22.05 48.60
N GLU A 22 -24.24 21.47 49.32
CA GLU A 22 -22.83 21.55 48.91
C GLU A 22 -22.53 20.71 47.65
N LEU A 23 -23.13 19.53 47.52
CA LEU A 23 -23.10 18.75 46.28
C LEU A 23 -23.71 19.54 45.11
N LYS A 24 -24.80 20.29 45.32
CA LYS A 24 -25.35 21.19 44.30
C LYS A 24 -24.33 22.26 43.90
N ARG A 25 -23.70 22.93 44.87
CA ARG A 25 -22.64 23.92 44.60
C ARG A 25 -21.50 23.32 43.76
N LEU A 26 -20.93 22.18 44.18
CA LEU A 26 -19.84 21.53 43.45
C LEU A 26 -20.29 20.94 42.10
N TYR A 27 -21.56 20.57 41.95
CA TYR A 27 -22.14 20.14 40.68
C TYR A 27 -22.38 21.31 39.71
N GLU A 28 -22.94 22.43 40.18
CA GLU A 28 -23.38 23.56 39.35
C GLU A 28 -22.36 24.71 39.24
N GLU A 29 -21.31 24.77 40.07
CA GLU A 29 -20.28 25.82 40.00
C GLU A 29 -18.94 25.32 39.42
N THR A 30 -18.49 24.13 39.83
CA THR A 30 -17.12 23.63 39.58
C THR A 30 -17.03 22.69 38.36
N ASP A 31 -16.06 22.90 37.48
CA ASP A 31 -15.81 22.01 36.31
C ASP A 31 -15.14 20.65 36.67
N GLU A 32 -15.00 20.33 37.96
CA GLU A 32 -14.41 19.07 38.45
C GLU A 32 -15.14 17.81 37.95
N PRO A 33 -14.44 16.69 37.73
CA PRO A 33 -15.06 15.47 37.23
C PRO A 33 -16.03 14.88 38.27
N LEU A 34 -17.23 14.48 37.83
CA LEU A 34 -18.28 13.88 38.67
C LEU A 34 -17.86 12.62 39.47
N THR A 35 -16.71 12.03 39.18
CA THR A 35 -16.12 10.95 40.00
C THR A 35 -15.39 11.46 41.23
N ALA A 36 -14.77 12.65 41.18
CA ALA A 36 -14.13 13.28 42.34
C ALA A 36 -15.19 13.85 43.28
N VAL A 37 -16.11 14.66 42.75
CA VAL A 37 -17.26 15.22 43.50
C VAL A 37 -18.08 14.11 44.17
N ALA A 38 -18.34 12.99 43.50
CA ALA A 38 -19.05 11.88 44.13
C ALA A 38 -18.23 11.18 45.23
N ALA A 39 -16.91 11.02 45.04
CA ALA A 39 -16.04 10.40 46.03
C ALA A 39 -15.86 11.25 47.31
N GLN A 40 -15.89 12.59 47.20
CA GLN A 40 -15.82 13.50 48.35
C GLN A 40 -16.96 13.30 49.36
N PHE A 41 -18.12 12.83 48.89
CA PHE A 41 -19.30 12.55 49.73
C PHE A 41 -19.57 11.04 49.85
N GLU A 42 -18.56 10.20 49.59
CA GLU A 42 -18.59 8.73 49.64
C GLU A 42 -19.69 8.06 48.79
N ILE A 43 -20.30 8.78 47.84
CA ILE A 43 -21.38 8.28 46.99
C ILE A 43 -20.88 7.77 45.64
N CYS A 44 -21.60 6.80 45.07
CA CYS A 44 -21.38 6.40 43.69
C CYS A 44 -21.78 7.52 42.71
N ARG A 45 -21.03 7.69 41.62
CA ARG A 45 -21.34 8.66 40.54
C ARG A 45 -22.78 8.54 40.00
N HIS A 46 -23.33 7.34 39.97
CA HIS A 46 -24.73 7.08 39.56
C HIS A 46 -25.74 7.66 40.56
N THR A 47 -25.43 7.58 41.86
CA THR A 47 -26.22 8.20 42.94
C THR A 47 -26.21 9.72 42.81
N LEU A 48 -25.04 10.33 42.61
CA LEU A 48 -24.93 11.78 42.38
C LEU A 48 -25.77 12.22 41.16
N ARG A 49 -25.72 11.48 40.05
CA ARG A 49 -26.56 11.75 38.88
C ARG A 49 -28.06 11.68 39.21
N LYS A 50 -28.50 10.66 39.96
CA LYS A 50 -29.90 10.54 40.38
C LYS A 50 -30.36 11.64 41.32
N VAL A 51 -29.50 12.12 42.23
CA VAL A 51 -29.81 13.29 43.09
C VAL A 51 -29.98 14.54 42.22
N ALA A 52 -29.05 14.80 41.28
CA ALA A 52 -29.17 15.93 40.36
C ALA A 52 -30.45 15.87 39.49
N GLU A 53 -30.83 14.69 39.00
CA GLU A 53 -32.07 14.47 38.24
C GLU A 53 -33.33 14.61 39.12
N ALA A 54 -33.30 14.18 40.39
CA ALA A 54 -34.42 14.27 41.31
C ALA A 54 -34.66 15.69 41.87
N GLU A 55 -33.58 16.46 42.06
CA GLU A 55 -33.59 17.85 42.54
C GLU A 55 -33.66 18.89 41.40
N GLY A 56 -33.69 18.45 40.14
CA GLY A 56 -33.83 19.33 38.97
C GLY A 56 -32.63 20.25 38.72
N TRP A 57 -31.41 19.81 39.05
CA TRP A 57 -30.18 20.58 38.83
C TRP A 57 -29.87 20.72 37.34
N THR A 58 -29.27 21.85 36.93
CA THR A 58 -29.02 22.14 35.51
C THR A 58 -28.02 21.13 34.90
N PRO A 59 -28.37 20.41 33.83
CA PRO A 59 -27.47 19.45 33.20
C PRO A 59 -26.11 20.07 32.82
N ARG A 60 -25.01 19.49 33.31
CA ARG A 60 -23.62 19.91 32.98
C ARG A 60 -23.25 19.89 31.48
N LEU A 61 -24.15 19.46 30.60
CA LEU A 61 -24.00 19.58 29.14
C LEU A 61 -24.50 20.93 28.61
N GLU A 62 -25.46 21.55 29.29
CA GLU A 62 -26.11 22.81 28.92
C GLU A 62 -25.41 24.02 29.55
N ARG A 63 -24.68 23.81 30.66
CA ARG A 63 -23.95 24.88 31.35
C ARG A 63 -22.83 25.47 30.48
N PRO A 64 -22.72 26.82 30.36
CA PRO A 64 -21.53 27.48 29.85
C PRO A 64 -20.30 27.04 30.64
N ARG A 65 -19.26 26.54 29.96
CA ARG A 65 -18.02 26.08 30.63
C ARG A 65 -17.23 27.29 31.11
N VAL A 66 -16.78 27.26 32.35
CA VAL A 66 -16.11 28.39 33.00
C VAL A 66 -14.60 28.34 32.74
N GLY A 67 -14.03 27.14 32.59
CA GLY A 67 -12.62 26.95 32.23
C GLY A 67 -12.39 26.45 30.79
N PRO A 68 -11.19 26.67 30.22
CA PRO A 68 -10.74 25.89 29.07
C PRO A 68 -10.72 24.42 29.49
N ARG A 69 -11.38 23.55 28.71
CA ARG A 69 -11.50 22.12 29.02
C ARG A 69 -10.09 21.55 29.23
N PRO A 70 -9.72 21.06 30.44
CA PRO A 70 -8.44 20.41 30.63
C PRO A 70 -8.36 19.25 29.62
N PRO A 71 -7.26 19.13 28.84
CA PRO A 71 -7.17 18.12 27.81
C PRO A 71 -7.39 16.77 28.48
N LEU A 72 -8.43 16.04 28.05
CA LEU A 72 -8.73 14.72 28.60
C LEU A 72 -7.42 13.93 28.52
N PRO A 73 -6.91 13.37 29.63
CA PRO A 73 -5.63 12.67 29.61
C PRO A 73 -5.76 11.58 28.55
N VAL A 74 -4.99 11.75 27.47
CA VAL A 74 -5.09 10.87 26.29
C VAL A 74 -4.90 9.48 26.84
N ARG A 75 -5.88 8.60 26.59
CA ARG A 75 -5.88 7.26 27.19
C ARG A 75 -4.79 6.43 26.52
N GLN A 76 -3.55 6.63 26.98
CA GLN A 76 -2.42 5.75 26.77
C GLN A 76 -2.95 4.32 26.94
N ALA A 77 -2.73 3.49 25.92
CA ALA A 77 -3.38 2.20 25.83
C ALA A 77 -2.94 1.33 27.02
N ARG A 78 -3.78 1.27 28.07
CA ARG A 78 -3.47 0.65 29.36
C ARG A 78 -2.87 -0.75 29.16
N GLY A 79 -1.57 -0.89 29.45
CA GLY A 79 -0.82 -2.12 29.32
C GLY A 79 0.53 -1.97 28.62
N PHE A 80 0.67 -1.04 27.67
CA PHE A 80 1.91 -0.91 26.90
C PHE A 80 2.85 0.15 27.48
N SER A 81 4.10 -0.24 27.73
CA SER A 81 5.20 0.71 27.95
C SER A 81 5.61 1.35 26.63
N GLN A 82 6.19 2.55 26.66
CA GLN A 82 6.64 3.23 25.44
C GLN A 82 7.60 2.36 24.63
N ARG A 83 8.58 1.73 25.30
CA ARG A 83 9.52 0.79 24.69
C ARG A 83 8.84 -0.39 23.99
N ALA A 84 7.72 -0.89 24.52
CA ALA A 84 6.94 -1.92 23.84
C ALA A 84 6.24 -1.37 22.60
N LEU A 85 5.67 -0.16 22.65
CA LEU A 85 5.09 0.49 21.46
C LEU A 85 6.13 0.74 20.37
N ASP A 86 7.34 1.16 20.73
CA ASP A 86 8.42 1.42 19.78
C ASP A 86 8.95 0.12 19.13
N ASP A 87 9.09 -0.97 19.90
CA ASP A 87 9.49 -2.29 19.37
C ASP A 87 8.40 -2.92 18.49
N LEU A 88 7.12 -2.75 18.87
CA LEU A 88 5.97 -3.18 18.08
C LEU A 88 5.84 -2.34 16.81
N ARG A 89 6.11 -1.02 16.87
CA ARG A 89 6.24 -0.16 15.68
C ARG A 89 7.33 -0.68 14.75
N ARG A 90 8.52 -1.00 15.25
CA ARG A 90 9.62 -1.54 14.42
C ARG A 90 9.19 -2.82 13.71
N ARG A 91 8.60 -3.79 14.43
CA ARG A 91 8.13 -5.07 13.85
C ARG A 91 6.95 -4.88 12.88
N TYR A 92 6.05 -3.94 13.12
CA TYR A 92 4.94 -3.67 12.20
C TYR A 92 5.38 -2.90 10.94
N VAL A 93 6.31 -1.94 11.09
CA VAL A 93 6.68 -0.96 10.06
C VAL A 93 7.89 -1.39 9.22
N GLU A 94 8.88 -2.06 9.82
CA GLU A 94 10.17 -2.33 9.16
C GLU A 94 10.35 -3.80 8.75
N THR A 95 9.87 -4.77 9.54
CA THR A 95 9.95 -6.19 9.18
C THR A 95 8.72 -6.69 8.40
N GLU A 96 8.91 -7.73 7.59
CA GLU A 96 7.87 -8.45 6.85
C GLU A 96 7.03 -9.39 7.76
N GLU A 97 7.52 -9.67 8.98
CA GLU A 97 7.01 -10.68 9.91
C GLU A 97 5.47 -10.74 10.00
N PRO A 98 4.82 -11.92 9.89
CA PRO A 98 3.37 -12.01 9.83
C PRO A 98 2.73 -11.39 11.08
N VAL A 99 1.68 -10.59 10.85
CA VAL A 99 1.01 -9.80 11.91
C VAL A 99 0.54 -10.69 13.07
N GLN A 100 0.15 -11.93 12.79
CA GLN A 100 -0.22 -12.94 13.79
C GLN A 100 0.89 -13.24 14.80
N ARG A 101 2.15 -13.38 14.35
CA ARG A 101 3.30 -13.65 15.22
C ARG A 101 3.66 -12.45 16.10
N ILE A 102 3.51 -11.23 15.55
CA ILE A 102 3.62 -9.99 16.34
C ILE A 102 2.51 -9.95 17.41
N ILE A 103 1.28 -10.33 17.06
CA ILE A 103 0.14 -10.38 18.00
C ILE A 103 0.41 -11.36 19.15
N GLU A 104 0.95 -12.54 18.83
CA GLU A 104 1.27 -13.61 19.78
C GLU A 104 2.38 -13.20 20.76
N ASP A 105 3.50 -12.65 20.28
CA ASP A 105 4.67 -12.24 21.09
C ASP A 105 4.36 -11.16 22.13
N TYR A 106 3.40 -10.26 21.86
CA TYR A 106 2.95 -9.24 22.83
C TYR A 106 1.67 -9.63 23.59
N HIS A 107 1.14 -10.84 23.36
CA HIS A 107 -0.11 -11.36 23.92
C HIS A 107 -1.31 -10.41 23.74
N ILE A 108 -1.40 -9.76 22.58
CA ILE A 108 -2.47 -8.82 22.24
C ILE A 108 -3.57 -9.49 21.41
N HIS A 109 -4.65 -8.76 21.13
CA HIS A 109 -5.62 -9.15 20.11
C HIS A 109 -5.39 -8.34 18.82
N ARG A 110 -5.71 -8.92 17.66
CA ARG A 110 -5.55 -8.26 16.34
C ARG A 110 -6.17 -6.88 16.29
N ASN A 111 -7.41 -6.75 16.78
CA ASN A 111 -8.14 -5.47 16.79
C ASN A 111 -7.47 -4.40 17.67
N THR A 112 -6.71 -4.82 18.70
CA THR A 112 -5.90 -3.91 19.53
C THR A 112 -4.74 -3.35 18.74
N LEU A 113 -4.06 -4.18 17.94
CA LEU A 113 -2.99 -3.75 17.04
C LEU A 113 -3.51 -2.85 15.92
N GLU A 114 -4.59 -3.22 15.25
CA GLU A 114 -5.17 -2.39 14.18
C GLU A 114 -5.66 -1.02 14.71
N ARG A 115 -6.14 -0.97 15.95
CA ARG A 115 -6.45 0.30 16.64
C ARG A 115 -5.20 1.10 17.01
N LEU A 116 -4.12 0.47 17.49
CA LEU A 116 -2.84 1.16 17.74
C LEU A 116 -2.26 1.74 16.45
N VAL A 117 -2.24 0.97 15.35
CA VAL A 117 -1.83 1.42 14.01
C VAL A 117 -2.62 2.66 13.57
N MET A 118 -3.93 2.69 13.82
CA MET A 118 -4.78 3.84 13.48
C MET A 118 -4.63 5.04 14.46
N GLN A 119 -4.38 4.79 15.74
CA GLN A 119 -4.19 5.82 16.76
C GLN A 119 -2.85 6.55 16.61
N GLU A 120 -1.78 5.79 16.33
CA GLU A 120 -0.40 6.28 16.22
C GLU A 120 -0.01 6.64 14.77
N GLY A 121 -0.97 6.59 13.82
CA GLY A 121 -0.77 7.00 12.43
C GLY A 121 0.18 6.14 11.61
N TRP A 122 0.39 4.86 11.97
CA TRP A 122 1.34 3.99 11.28
C TRP A 122 0.83 3.57 9.88
N PRO A 123 1.71 3.48 8.86
CA PRO A 123 1.31 3.06 7.53
C PRO A 123 0.84 1.61 7.54
N ARG A 124 -0.46 1.40 7.25
CA ARG A 124 -1.08 0.06 7.20
C ARG A 124 -0.35 -0.81 6.18
N ARG A 125 -0.09 -2.08 6.51
CA ARG A 125 0.67 -2.98 5.63
C ARG A 125 0.06 -3.18 4.23
N LYS A 126 -1.25 -2.99 4.05
CA LYS A 126 -1.91 -3.01 2.72
C LYS A 126 -1.59 -1.79 1.84
N ASP A 127 -1.19 -0.68 2.46
CA ASP A 127 -0.94 0.61 1.82
C ASP A 127 0.57 0.88 1.66
N ARG A 128 1.41 -0.04 2.15
CA ARG A 128 2.85 -0.06 1.89
C ARG A 128 3.07 -0.57 0.45
N PRO A 129 3.91 0.09 -0.38
CA PRO A 129 4.31 -0.49 -1.65
C PRO A 129 4.96 -1.87 -1.39
N PRO A 130 4.68 -2.92 -2.20
CA PRO A 130 5.26 -4.24 -1.97
C PRO A 130 6.78 -4.19 -1.95
N ARG A 131 7.38 -4.24 -0.75
CA ARG A 131 8.84 -4.25 -0.58
C ARG A 131 9.44 -5.51 -1.18
N ASP A 132 8.77 -6.64 -0.92
CA ASP A 132 8.96 -7.88 -1.66
C ASP A 132 7.91 -8.01 -2.80
N MET A 133 8.03 -7.17 -3.84
CA MET A 133 8.13 -7.85 -5.14
C MET A 133 9.44 -8.64 -5.06
N PRO A 134 9.44 -9.97 -5.22
CA PRO A 134 10.69 -10.72 -5.28
C PRO A 134 11.62 -10.05 -6.28
N VAL A 135 12.92 -9.97 -5.99
CA VAL A 135 13.89 -9.27 -6.86
C VAL A 135 13.79 -9.76 -8.31
N LEU A 136 13.41 -11.02 -8.52
CA LEU A 136 13.02 -11.61 -9.82
C LEU A 136 11.87 -10.92 -10.58
N LEU A 137 10.81 -10.43 -9.90
CA LEU A 137 9.71 -9.71 -10.55
C LEU A 137 10.10 -8.28 -10.92
N GLN A 138 10.93 -7.64 -10.09
CA GLN A 138 11.50 -6.33 -10.42
C GLN A 138 12.46 -6.45 -11.62
N ILE A 139 13.39 -7.41 -11.56
CA ILE A 139 14.26 -7.80 -12.68
C ILE A 139 13.45 -8.20 -13.92
N ASN A 140 12.33 -8.91 -13.79
CA ASN A 140 11.47 -9.24 -14.93
C ASN A 140 10.82 -8.00 -15.55
N ARG A 141 10.40 -7.02 -14.75
CA ARG A 141 9.88 -5.75 -15.26
C ARG A 141 10.95 -4.98 -16.00
N GLU A 142 12.15 -4.84 -15.41
CA GLU A 142 13.31 -4.20 -16.05
C GLU A 142 13.70 -4.89 -17.37
N ALA A 143 13.79 -6.22 -17.39
CA ALA A 143 14.09 -6.99 -18.60
C ALA A 143 12.97 -6.91 -19.66
N THR A 144 11.71 -6.77 -19.25
CA THR A 144 10.57 -6.60 -20.18
C THR A 144 10.54 -5.18 -20.77
N ALA A 145 10.85 -4.16 -19.97
CA ALA A 145 11.01 -2.78 -20.45
C ALA A 145 12.20 -2.65 -21.41
N ALA A 146 13.34 -3.28 -21.09
CA ALA A 146 14.51 -3.31 -21.98
C ALA A 146 14.21 -4.00 -23.32
N LEU A 147 13.46 -5.11 -23.31
CA LEU A 147 12.98 -5.76 -24.54
C LEU A 147 12.01 -4.87 -25.34
N GLN A 148 11.13 -4.13 -24.68
CA GLN A 148 10.23 -3.18 -25.34
C GLN A 148 10.98 -2.00 -25.96
N GLN A 149 11.98 -1.43 -25.26
CA GLN A 149 12.83 -0.36 -25.80
C GLN A 149 13.66 -0.85 -27.00
N ALA A 150 14.30 -2.02 -26.88
CA ALA A 150 15.04 -2.63 -28.00
C ALA A 150 14.14 -2.90 -29.22
N ARG A 151 12.89 -3.36 -29.01
CA ARG A 151 11.92 -3.57 -30.10
C ARG A 151 11.44 -2.25 -30.71
N ALA A 152 11.29 -1.18 -29.94
CA ALA A 152 10.93 0.15 -30.46
C ALA A 152 12.05 0.71 -31.36
N ILE A 153 13.30 0.64 -30.90
CA ILE A 153 14.50 1.03 -31.67
C ILE A 153 14.58 0.21 -32.97
N ALA A 154 14.44 -1.12 -32.91
CA ALA A 154 14.49 -1.99 -34.08
C ALA A 154 13.33 -1.76 -35.08
N ALA A 155 12.18 -1.29 -34.60
CA ALA A 155 11.04 -0.92 -35.44
C ALA A 155 11.12 0.50 -36.03
N GLY A 156 12.17 1.27 -35.72
CA GLY A 156 12.28 2.69 -36.09
C GLY A 156 11.21 3.58 -35.44
N ALA A 157 10.58 3.11 -34.37
CA ALA A 157 9.50 3.84 -33.70
C ALA A 157 10.09 4.95 -32.79
N PRO A 158 9.65 6.22 -32.92
CA PRO A 158 10.12 7.28 -32.03
C PRO A 158 9.73 7.00 -30.58
N PRO A 159 10.58 7.35 -29.59
CA PRO A 159 10.34 7.02 -28.19
C PRO A 159 9.05 7.67 -27.67
N PRO A 160 8.15 6.92 -27.00
CA PRO A 160 6.87 7.42 -26.52
C PRO A 160 7.07 8.31 -25.28
N GLY A 161 7.35 9.61 -25.50
CA GLY A 161 7.54 10.57 -24.42
C GLY A 161 7.76 12.03 -24.82
N LEU A 162 8.15 12.33 -26.07
CA LEU A 162 8.24 13.71 -26.55
C LEU A 162 6.87 14.19 -27.07
N PRO A 163 6.30 15.28 -26.53
CA PRO A 163 5.19 15.95 -27.19
C PRO A 163 5.67 16.51 -28.54
N PRO A 164 4.81 16.55 -29.59
CA PRO A 164 5.22 17.07 -30.88
C PRO A 164 5.66 18.54 -30.75
N PRO A 165 6.78 18.95 -31.38
CA PRO A 165 7.17 20.36 -31.39
C PRO A 165 6.05 21.18 -32.03
N ALA A 166 5.66 22.27 -31.39
CA ALA A 166 4.67 23.18 -31.93
C ALA A 166 5.18 23.76 -33.25
N VAL A 167 4.45 23.51 -34.34
CA VAL A 167 4.77 24.09 -35.65
C VAL A 167 4.29 25.54 -35.68
N ASP A 168 5.24 26.47 -35.56
CA ASP A 168 4.99 27.91 -35.63
C ASP A 168 4.48 28.34 -37.02
N ALA A 169 3.16 28.30 -37.20
CA ALA A 169 2.49 28.74 -38.41
C ALA A 169 2.43 30.28 -38.49
N LYS A 170 3.46 30.90 -39.05
CA LYS A 170 3.58 32.37 -39.14
C LYS A 170 3.33 32.92 -40.56
N ALA A 171 2.08 33.31 -40.83
CA ALA A 171 1.69 34.26 -41.87
C ALA A 171 0.41 34.99 -41.39
N ALA A 172 0.37 36.28 -41.03
CA ALA A 172 0.84 37.52 -41.68
C ALA A 172 -0.26 38.20 -42.54
N VAL A 173 -0.90 39.24 -41.96
CA VAL A 173 -1.51 40.40 -42.63
C VAL A 173 -1.41 41.60 -41.67
N ASP A 174 -1.16 42.80 -42.19
CA ASP A 174 -1.06 44.09 -41.48
C ASP A 174 -2.46 44.77 -41.35
N THR A 175 -2.70 45.99 -40.83
CA THR A 175 -1.86 47.14 -40.38
C THR A 175 -2.42 47.67 -39.01
N GLU A 176 -2.27 48.89 -38.46
CA GLU A 176 -1.79 50.21 -38.94
C GLU A 176 -1.21 51.11 -37.82
N ALA A 177 -1.58 52.40 -37.78
CA ALA A 177 -1.18 53.45 -36.82
C ALA A 177 -1.82 53.27 -35.42
N ALA A 178 -1.41 53.97 -34.34
CA ALA A 178 -0.74 55.28 -34.29
C ALA A 178 0.13 55.52 -33.03
N ALA A 179 0.96 56.56 -33.11
CA ALA A 179 1.76 57.18 -32.04
C ALA A 179 0.91 58.21 -31.22
N PRO A 180 1.38 58.87 -30.12
CA PRO A 180 2.78 59.11 -29.73
C PRO A 180 3.15 58.92 -28.23
N ALA A 181 4.43 59.20 -27.95
CA ALA A 181 5.09 59.34 -26.63
C ALA A 181 4.88 60.78 -26.06
N PRO A 182 5.67 61.36 -25.11
CA PRO A 182 6.86 60.92 -24.34
C PRO A 182 6.55 60.83 -22.80
N GLU A 183 7.39 61.00 -21.76
CA GLU A 183 8.75 61.54 -21.52
C GLU A 183 9.42 60.89 -20.29
N SER A 184 10.75 60.67 -20.29
CA SER A 184 11.67 60.90 -19.15
C SER A 184 13.11 60.43 -19.44
N GLU A 185 14.11 61.17 -18.93
CA GLU A 185 15.55 61.03 -19.20
C GLU A 185 16.36 60.63 -17.94
N ALA A 186 17.71 60.76 -18.00
CA ALA A 186 18.76 60.50 -17.00
C ALA A 186 19.34 59.06 -17.00
N GLU A 187 20.60 58.83 -17.40
CA GLU A 187 21.90 59.17 -16.74
C GLU A 187 22.25 58.24 -15.55
N MET A 188 23.50 57.76 -15.37
CA MET A 188 24.76 58.01 -16.10
C MET A 188 25.71 56.80 -15.96
N ALA A 189 26.64 56.60 -16.89
CA ALA A 189 27.80 55.72 -16.73
C ALA A 189 29.05 56.54 -16.26
N PRO A 190 30.19 55.93 -15.87
CA PRO A 190 31.11 55.36 -16.88
C PRO A 190 31.89 54.09 -16.44
N VAL A 191 32.58 53.49 -17.40
CA VAL A 191 33.62 52.45 -17.22
C VAL A 191 35.00 53.09 -17.42
N PRO A 192 36.07 52.58 -16.78
CA PRO A 192 37.19 51.97 -17.54
C PRO A 192 37.88 50.79 -16.79
N GLU A 193 38.87 50.06 -17.29
CA GLU A 193 39.27 49.61 -18.65
C GLU A 193 40.55 48.75 -18.49
N ALA A 194 40.54 47.47 -18.92
CA ALA A 194 41.71 46.63 -19.25
C ALA A 194 41.18 45.30 -19.84
N ALA A 195 41.44 44.86 -21.08
CA ALA A 195 42.72 44.63 -21.80
C ALA A 195 43.48 43.39 -21.30
N SER A 196 43.95 42.45 -22.14
CA SER A 196 43.73 42.19 -23.58
C SER A 196 44.21 40.77 -23.99
N ALA A 197 43.98 40.37 -25.25
CA ALA A 197 44.35 39.11 -25.93
C ALA A 197 43.67 37.81 -25.41
N ALA A 198 43.03 36.93 -26.22
CA ALA A 198 43.29 36.41 -27.59
C ALA A 198 44.42 35.35 -27.62
N GLU A 199 44.35 34.24 -28.38
CA GLU A 199 43.29 33.65 -29.22
C GLU A 199 43.64 32.17 -29.52
N ALA A 200 42.66 31.34 -29.94
CA ALA A 200 42.77 30.26 -30.96
C ALA A 200 41.84 29.04 -30.76
N VAL A 201 40.82 28.95 -31.62
CA VAL A 201 40.35 27.75 -32.35
C VAL A 201 40.60 26.36 -31.74
N THR A 202 39.52 25.70 -31.30
CA THR A 202 39.17 24.36 -31.84
C THR A 202 37.66 24.11 -31.75
N GLU A 203 36.93 24.22 -32.86
CA GLU A 203 35.60 23.63 -32.98
C GLU A 203 35.72 22.12 -33.21
N ALA A 204 35.28 21.30 -32.25
CA ALA A 204 35.12 19.86 -32.47
C ALA A 204 34.09 19.22 -31.54
N SER A 205 33.12 18.53 -32.14
CA SER A 205 32.30 17.48 -31.51
C SER A 205 31.44 17.87 -30.28
N ALA A 206 30.35 18.58 -30.54
CA ALA A 206 29.15 18.43 -29.72
C ALA A 206 28.53 17.03 -29.98
N ALA A 207 28.92 16.04 -29.18
CA ALA A 207 28.45 14.65 -29.30
C ALA A 207 27.47 14.29 -28.17
N THR A 208 26.18 14.28 -28.48
CA THR A 208 25.10 13.90 -27.55
C THR A 208 25.18 12.42 -27.16
N PRO A 209 25.37 12.05 -25.87
CA PRO A 209 25.43 10.65 -25.45
C PRO A 209 24.02 10.12 -25.15
N ALA A 210 23.21 9.91 -26.18
CA ALA A 210 21.83 9.43 -26.02
C ALA A 210 21.43 8.33 -27.03
N ASP A 211 20.82 7.27 -26.47
CA ASP A 211 19.91 6.30 -27.10
C ASP A 211 20.40 5.47 -28.31
N GLN A 212 21.61 4.90 -28.19
CA GLN A 212 21.86 3.56 -28.74
C GLN A 212 22.33 2.61 -27.62
N VAL A 213 21.48 1.65 -27.27
CA VAL A 213 21.87 0.56 -26.36
C VAL A 213 22.78 -0.40 -27.13
N SER A 214 24.10 -0.22 -26.97
CA SER A 214 25.11 -1.07 -27.62
C SER A 214 24.80 -2.56 -27.42
N PRO A 215 24.99 -3.43 -28.44
CA PRO A 215 24.78 -4.87 -28.31
C PRO A 215 25.64 -5.49 -27.20
N GLU A 216 26.80 -4.90 -26.89
CA GLU A 216 27.63 -5.32 -25.75
C GLU A 216 26.93 -5.07 -24.40
N ALA A 217 26.19 -3.96 -24.26
CA ALA A 217 25.41 -3.67 -23.06
C ALA A 217 24.25 -4.66 -22.90
N VAL A 218 23.62 -5.08 -24.00
CA VAL A 218 22.59 -6.14 -24.00
C VAL A 218 23.17 -7.48 -23.56
N LEU A 219 24.32 -7.88 -24.10
CA LEU A 219 25.01 -9.12 -23.72
C LEU A 219 25.54 -9.08 -22.27
N SER A 220 25.96 -7.91 -21.78
CA SER A 220 26.34 -7.68 -20.39
C SER A 220 25.14 -7.83 -19.44
N LEU A 221 23.99 -7.24 -19.80
CA LEU A 221 22.73 -7.42 -19.09
C LEU A 221 22.31 -8.90 -19.06
N ALA A 222 22.35 -9.59 -20.20
CA ALA A 222 22.04 -11.02 -20.29
C ALA A 222 22.89 -11.86 -19.32
N ARG A 223 24.22 -11.68 -19.31
CA ARG A 223 25.14 -12.37 -18.37
C ARG A 223 24.86 -12.04 -16.90
N ARG A 224 24.40 -10.82 -16.59
CA ARG A 224 23.99 -10.41 -15.24
C ARG A 224 22.68 -11.08 -14.81
N LEU A 225 21.73 -11.23 -15.74
CA LEU A 225 20.46 -11.92 -15.52
C LEU A 225 20.67 -13.42 -15.26
N GLU A 226 21.57 -14.09 -16.00
CA GLU A 226 21.89 -15.51 -15.79
C GLU A 226 22.41 -15.79 -14.38
N ARG A 227 23.42 -15.04 -13.93
CA ARG A 227 23.98 -15.19 -12.57
C ARG A 227 22.94 -14.93 -11.48
N ALA A 228 22.01 -14.00 -11.71
CA ALA A 228 20.89 -13.76 -10.81
C ALA A 228 19.90 -14.95 -10.78
N VAL A 229 19.58 -15.53 -11.94
CA VAL A 229 18.74 -16.74 -12.06
C VAL A 229 19.39 -17.94 -11.35
N GLU A 230 20.68 -18.21 -11.59
CA GLU A 230 21.44 -19.27 -10.91
C GLU A 230 21.40 -19.13 -9.38
N THR A 231 21.61 -17.91 -8.89
CA THR A 231 21.58 -17.61 -7.45
C THR A 231 20.20 -17.86 -6.84
N GLN A 232 19.12 -17.56 -7.58
CA GLN A 232 17.75 -17.80 -7.13
C GLN A 232 17.33 -19.27 -7.24
N LEU A 233 17.82 -20.02 -8.23
CA LEU A 233 17.60 -21.46 -8.33
C LEU A 233 18.17 -22.18 -7.11
N ARG A 234 19.43 -21.90 -6.73
CA ARG A 234 20.03 -22.43 -5.48
C ARG A 234 19.22 -22.08 -4.24
N LYS A 235 18.66 -20.86 -4.17
CA LYS A 235 17.79 -20.46 -3.05
C LYS A 235 16.47 -21.25 -3.02
N VAL A 236 15.89 -21.57 -4.18
CA VAL A 236 14.69 -22.41 -4.30
C VAL A 236 14.99 -23.88 -3.98
N GLU A 237 16.17 -24.37 -4.34
CA GLU A 237 16.66 -25.72 -3.99
C GLU A 237 16.79 -25.88 -2.47
N ASN A 238 17.54 -24.99 -1.80
CA ASN A 238 17.67 -25.00 -0.34
C ASN A 238 16.29 -24.92 0.37
N LEU A 239 15.41 -23.99 -0.04
CA LEU A 239 14.06 -23.86 0.53
C LEU A 239 13.22 -25.13 0.34
N ARG A 240 13.42 -25.87 -0.76
CA ARG A 240 12.73 -27.13 -1.04
C ARG A 240 13.20 -28.26 -0.13
N GLU A 241 14.48 -28.27 0.27
CA GLU A 241 15.01 -29.20 1.27
C GLU A 241 14.39 -28.93 2.65
N ASP A 242 14.42 -27.68 3.11
CA ASP A 242 13.79 -27.26 4.39
C ASP A 242 12.29 -27.59 4.45
N THR A 243 11.56 -27.35 3.36
CA THR A 243 10.10 -27.59 3.23
C THR A 243 9.70 -29.07 3.40
N THR A 244 10.62 -30.03 3.29
CA THR A 244 10.28 -31.47 3.36
C THR A 244 9.71 -31.93 4.71
N LEU A 245 9.90 -31.16 5.77
CA LEU A 245 9.55 -31.51 7.15
C LEU A 245 8.22 -30.89 7.66
N GLY A 246 7.54 -30.07 6.85
CA GLY A 246 6.44 -29.19 7.31
C GLY A 246 5.05 -29.42 6.70
N GLY A 247 4.00 -29.17 7.49
CA GLY A 247 2.60 -29.28 7.07
C GLY A 247 2.10 -28.19 6.09
N HIS A 248 2.91 -27.15 5.82
CA HIS A 248 2.55 -26.04 4.91
C HIS A 248 2.89 -26.32 3.42
N ARG A 249 3.40 -27.53 3.13
CA ARG A 249 3.90 -28.02 1.84
C ARG A 249 3.08 -27.62 0.60
N ALA A 250 1.76 -27.54 0.68
CA ALA A 250 0.92 -27.17 -0.47
C ALA A 250 1.09 -25.71 -0.90
N VAL A 251 1.06 -24.77 0.04
CA VAL A 251 1.20 -23.32 -0.23
C VAL A 251 2.64 -22.99 -0.61
N GLU A 252 3.61 -23.68 0.00
CA GLU A 252 5.03 -23.53 -0.32
C GLU A 252 5.37 -24.12 -1.69
N ALA A 253 4.84 -25.28 -2.06
CA ALA A 253 4.97 -25.83 -3.41
C ALA A 253 4.36 -24.92 -4.48
N GLU A 254 3.20 -24.31 -4.21
CA GLU A 254 2.58 -23.36 -5.15
C GLU A 254 3.42 -22.08 -5.32
N ARG A 255 3.98 -21.55 -4.22
CA ARG A 255 4.95 -20.44 -4.25
C ARG A 255 6.20 -20.80 -5.04
N ILE A 256 6.78 -21.98 -4.81
CA ILE A 256 7.95 -22.49 -5.55
C ILE A 256 7.64 -22.62 -7.04
N ALA A 257 6.49 -23.19 -7.41
CA ALA A 257 6.06 -23.33 -8.80
C ALA A 257 5.92 -21.96 -9.50
N ARG A 258 5.31 -20.97 -8.83
CA ARG A 258 5.21 -19.60 -9.36
C ARG A 258 6.59 -18.92 -9.50
N THR A 259 7.53 -19.16 -8.59
CA THR A 259 8.91 -18.67 -8.71
C THR A 259 9.66 -19.34 -9.86
N LEU A 260 9.53 -20.66 -10.04
CA LEU A 260 10.15 -21.39 -11.15
C LEU A 260 9.59 -20.95 -12.52
N ALA A 261 8.29 -20.73 -12.64
CA ALA A 261 7.67 -20.19 -13.86
C ALA A 261 8.18 -18.78 -14.21
N ALA A 262 8.41 -17.92 -13.21
CA ALA A 262 9.05 -16.63 -13.44
C ALA A 262 10.52 -16.78 -13.87
N LEU A 263 11.27 -17.69 -13.25
CA LEU A 263 12.67 -17.97 -13.60
C LEU A 263 12.81 -18.46 -15.05
N THR A 264 12.00 -19.43 -15.49
CA THR A 264 12.04 -19.94 -16.88
C THR A 264 11.62 -18.86 -17.89
N GLN A 265 10.61 -18.03 -17.57
CA GLN A 265 10.27 -16.88 -18.40
C GLN A 265 11.41 -15.85 -18.48
N THR A 266 12.20 -15.68 -17.40
CA THR A 266 13.40 -14.82 -17.43
C THR A 266 14.48 -15.40 -18.34
N LEU A 267 14.73 -16.70 -18.26
CA LEU A 267 15.70 -17.39 -19.13
C LEU A 267 15.29 -17.33 -20.62
N PHE A 268 14.00 -17.46 -20.93
CA PHE A 268 13.50 -17.31 -22.29
C PHE A 268 13.77 -15.90 -22.84
N LYS A 269 13.49 -14.85 -22.05
CA LYS A 269 13.82 -13.46 -22.39
C LYS A 269 15.33 -13.25 -22.57
N VAL A 270 16.17 -13.83 -21.70
CA VAL A 270 17.64 -13.79 -21.83
C VAL A 270 18.11 -14.45 -23.14
N ARG A 271 17.48 -15.55 -23.56
CA ARG A 271 17.78 -16.21 -24.84
C ARG A 271 17.37 -15.33 -26.04
N GLN A 272 16.20 -14.68 -25.99
CA GLN A 272 15.78 -13.71 -27.01
C GLN A 272 16.72 -12.49 -27.11
N LEU A 273 17.30 -12.05 -25.98
CA LEU A 273 18.32 -10.99 -25.94
C LEU A 273 19.71 -11.42 -26.47
N ARG A 274 19.95 -12.72 -26.72
CA ARG A 274 21.17 -13.21 -27.38
C ARG A 274 21.01 -13.41 -28.88
N ASP A 275 19.93 -14.06 -29.29
CA ASP A 275 19.67 -14.40 -30.69
C ASP A 275 18.44 -13.62 -31.22
N PRO A 276 18.49 -12.27 -31.35
CA PRO A 276 17.32 -11.47 -31.71
C PRO A 276 16.75 -11.81 -33.10
N GLU A 277 17.62 -12.09 -34.08
CA GLU A 277 17.22 -12.52 -35.43
C GLU A 277 16.43 -13.84 -35.39
N ARG A 278 16.88 -14.79 -34.56
CA ARG A 278 16.21 -16.09 -34.39
C ARG A 278 14.91 -15.98 -33.60
N ALA A 279 14.84 -15.05 -32.66
CA ALA A 279 13.64 -14.74 -31.90
C ALA A 279 12.54 -14.05 -32.74
N LEU A 280 12.92 -13.39 -33.84
CA LEU A 280 11.99 -12.84 -34.82
C LEU A 280 11.48 -13.94 -35.78
N SER A 281 12.37 -14.70 -36.42
CA SER A 281 11.97 -15.80 -37.33
C SER A 281 11.04 -16.82 -36.65
N ALA A 282 11.40 -17.25 -35.44
CA ALA A 282 10.63 -18.26 -34.71
C ALA A 282 9.20 -17.80 -34.32
N ALA A 283 8.89 -16.50 -34.35
CA ALA A 283 7.55 -16.00 -34.06
C ALA A 283 6.58 -16.18 -35.24
N ASP A 284 7.09 -16.23 -36.47
CA ASP A 284 6.29 -16.52 -37.67
C ASP A 284 6.21 -18.05 -37.91
N ASP A 285 7.27 -18.79 -37.59
CA ASP A 285 7.33 -20.27 -37.69
C ASP A 285 6.48 -21.02 -36.62
N GLU A 286 6.04 -20.35 -35.55
CA GLU A 286 5.25 -20.98 -34.45
C GLU A 286 3.73 -21.02 -34.75
N MET A 287 3.29 -20.56 -35.93
CA MET A 287 1.91 -20.77 -36.39
C MET A 287 1.75 -22.16 -37.05
N PRO A 288 0.92 -23.07 -36.50
CA PRO A 288 0.74 -24.40 -37.09
C PRO A 288 0.22 -24.32 -38.53
N ALA A 289 0.87 -25.06 -39.44
CA ALA A 289 0.47 -25.12 -40.85
C ALA A 289 -0.97 -25.61 -41.07
N ASP A 290 -1.57 -26.25 -40.06
CA ASP A 290 -3.00 -26.57 -39.99
C ASP A 290 -3.62 -26.04 -38.68
N ALA A 291 -3.75 -24.72 -38.58
CA ALA A 291 -4.45 -24.07 -37.48
C ALA A 291 -5.94 -24.44 -37.40
N ASP A 292 -6.55 -24.87 -38.50
CA ASP A 292 -7.93 -25.35 -38.55
C ASP A 292 -8.08 -26.78 -38.04
N GLY A 293 -7.09 -27.66 -38.27
CA GLY A 293 -6.98 -28.97 -37.63
C GLY A 293 -6.94 -28.87 -36.10
N PHE A 294 -6.19 -27.91 -35.54
CA PHE A 294 -6.21 -27.65 -34.10
C PHE A 294 -7.58 -27.15 -33.60
N ARG A 295 -8.25 -26.27 -34.35
CA ARG A 295 -9.63 -25.83 -34.05
C ARG A 295 -10.62 -27.01 -34.08
N LEU A 296 -10.47 -27.93 -35.03
CA LEU A 296 -11.30 -29.13 -35.18
C LEU A 296 -11.04 -30.17 -34.08
N GLU A 297 -9.79 -30.39 -33.66
CA GLU A 297 -9.48 -31.24 -32.50
C GLU A 297 -10.06 -30.63 -31.22
N LEU A 298 -9.85 -29.33 -31.00
CA LEU A 298 -10.35 -28.63 -29.82
C LEU A 298 -11.89 -28.67 -29.76
N ALA A 299 -12.58 -28.42 -30.87
CA ALA A 299 -14.04 -28.56 -30.97
C ALA A 299 -14.51 -29.97 -30.64
N ARG A 300 -13.89 -31.00 -31.23
CA ARG A 300 -14.20 -32.42 -30.95
C ARG A 300 -13.97 -32.79 -29.48
N ARG A 301 -12.94 -32.22 -28.86
CA ARG A 301 -12.58 -32.46 -27.45
C ARG A 301 -13.57 -31.77 -26.49
N ILE A 302 -14.03 -30.56 -26.83
CA ILE A 302 -15.11 -29.86 -26.13
C ILE A 302 -16.43 -30.62 -26.28
N GLU A 303 -16.80 -31.06 -27.49
CA GLU A 303 -17.98 -31.92 -27.70
C GLU A 303 -17.92 -33.20 -26.86
N THR A 304 -16.76 -33.86 -26.81
CA THR A 304 -16.57 -35.08 -26.02
C THR A 304 -16.71 -34.81 -24.52
N PHE A 305 -16.23 -33.66 -24.03
CA PHE A 305 -16.37 -33.24 -22.64
C PHE A 305 -17.82 -32.88 -22.28
N VAL A 306 -18.53 -32.15 -23.16
CA VAL A 306 -19.95 -31.80 -22.97
C VAL A 306 -20.82 -33.06 -23.02
N ARG A 307 -20.64 -33.91 -24.03
CA ARG A 307 -21.42 -35.16 -24.22
C ARG A 307 -21.09 -36.25 -23.18
N GLY A 308 -19.93 -36.17 -22.53
CA GLY A 308 -19.55 -37.01 -21.39
C GLY A 308 -19.79 -36.37 -20.02
N GLY A 309 -20.33 -35.15 -19.97
CA GLY A 309 -20.55 -34.41 -18.72
C GLY A 309 -21.72 -34.92 -17.89
N ASP A 310 -22.77 -35.40 -18.56
CA ASP A 310 -24.03 -35.82 -17.92
C ASP A 310 -23.93 -37.17 -17.19
N ASP A 311 -23.02 -38.05 -17.61
CA ASP A 311 -22.91 -39.43 -17.11
C ASP A 311 -22.04 -39.54 -15.83
N ARG A 312 -21.39 -38.45 -15.39
CA ARG A 312 -20.69 -38.40 -14.10
C ARG A 312 -21.61 -37.96 -12.97
N ALA A 313 -22.64 -38.77 -12.72
CA ALA A 313 -23.46 -38.65 -11.52
C ALA A 313 -22.56 -38.65 -10.27
N LEU A 314 -22.47 -37.50 -9.60
CA LEU A 314 -21.68 -37.35 -8.37
C LEU A 314 -22.32 -38.23 -7.28
N PRO A 315 -21.59 -39.16 -6.65
CA PRO A 315 -22.14 -39.97 -5.57
C PRO A 315 -22.57 -39.04 -4.43
N ALA A 316 -23.78 -39.25 -3.92
CA ALA A 316 -24.35 -38.39 -2.89
C ALA A 316 -23.43 -38.34 -1.65
N PRO A 317 -23.17 -37.15 -1.06
CA PRO A 317 -22.22 -36.99 0.03
C PRO A 317 -22.74 -37.69 1.30
N GLY A 318 -22.27 -38.92 1.54
CA GLY A 318 -22.67 -39.74 2.68
C GLY A 318 -22.58 -41.25 2.45
N GLN A 319 -22.53 -41.73 1.20
CA GLN A 319 -22.42 -43.16 0.92
C GLN A 319 -21.01 -43.69 1.30
N PRO A 320 -20.87 -44.65 2.24
CA PRO A 320 -19.59 -45.29 2.52
C PRO A 320 -19.18 -46.19 1.33
N PRO A 321 -17.86 -46.41 1.11
CA PRO A 321 -17.41 -47.31 0.05
C PRO A 321 -17.85 -48.75 0.36
N ASP A 322 -18.57 -49.35 -0.59
CA ASP A 322 -19.08 -50.71 -0.44
C ASP A 322 -17.92 -51.73 -0.48
N ALA A 323 -17.92 -52.67 0.46
CA ALA A 323 -16.81 -53.58 0.69
C ALA A 323 -16.91 -54.78 -0.26
N GLY A 324 -16.42 -54.58 -1.50
CA GLY A 324 -16.50 -55.54 -2.60
C GLY A 324 -16.21 -56.99 -2.20
N SER A 325 -17.23 -57.84 -2.34
CA SER A 325 -17.18 -59.25 -1.95
C SER A 325 -16.13 -60.04 -2.73
N ALA A 326 -15.26 -60.78 -2.02
CA ALA A 326 -14.27 -61.66 -2.62
C ALA A 326 -14.82 -63.10 -2.75
N ALA A 327 -15.44 -63.40 -3.89
CA ALA A 327 -15.82 -64.76 -4.30
C ALA A 327 -15.85 -64.86 -5.83
N GLY A 328 -15.07 -65.77 -6.41
CA GLY A 328 -14.88 -65.95 -7.84
C GLY A 328 -13.49 -66.48 -8.16
#